data_AF-A0A2R7JRG7-F1
#
_entry.id   AF-A0A2R7JRG7-F1
#
_cell.length_a   1.000
_cell.length_b   1.000
_cell.length_c   1.000
_cell.angle_alpha   90.00
_cell.angle_beta   90.00
_cell.angle_gamma   90.00
#
_symmetry.space_group_name_H-M   'P 1'
#
loop_
_entity.id
_entity.type
_entity.pdbx_description
1 polymer ?
#
loop_
_entity_poly.entity_id
_entity_poly.type
_entity_poly.pdbx_seq_one_letter_code
_entity_poly.pdbx_strand_id
1 'polypeptide(L)'
;MNSIARSASLPILAATFTRFTARWEAGGGNMRVQLRRIMFALLGIQAVLAIALIGTTLATSRHVSALVMDRLYPIGELQRVNASYATALLTAHKVRSGNLSAVGAVTTIEQSRSEIATSWAAFTKHDLDARRTPAVAHVAAARRDADAALDRLVELLRAGRTDQLDFFVSGALYAAIDPLTAASTTLIGDLRSDASEERAALELGFDRVYVLVGFITVGAILVAFWGMRMLRQRVERPLAQIAEATRDITLERADAPIPALDRSDEIGDIARALAFA
;
A
#
# COMPACT_ATOMS: atom_id res chain seq x y z
N MET A 1 22.68 -5.25 38.25
CA MET A 1 22.05 -6.57 38.49
C MET A 1 20.54 -6.37 38.52
N ASN A 2 19.81 -7.09 37.64
CA ASN A 2 18.38 -7.49 37.67
C ASN A 2 17.33 -6.50 38.25
N SER A 3 16.18 -6.25 37.63
CA SER A 3 15.28 -7.19 36.97
C SER A 3 14.21 -6.42 36.20
N ILE A 4 13.81 -6.95 35.06
CA ILE A 4 12.74 -6.48 34.18
C ILE A 4 11.39 -6.80 34.84
N ALA A 5 10.61 -5.77 35.20
CA ALA A 5 9.22 -5.92 35.58
C ALA A 5 8.36 -6.14 34.32
N ARG A 6 8.04 -7.39 34.00
CA ARG A 6 7.09 -7.76 32.95
C ARG A 6 5.68 -7.41 33.38
N SER A 7 4.99 -6.63 32.55
CA SER A 7 3.58 -6.29 32.64
C SER A 7 2.70 -7.55 32.65
N ALA A 8 1.80 -7.59 33.63
CA ALA A 8 0.73 -8.56 33.74
C ALA A 8 -0.34 -8.31 32.67
N SER A 9 -0.40 -9.16 31.67
CA SER A 9 -1.60 -9.39 30.85
C SER A 9 -1.44 -10.76 30.17
N LEU A 10 -2.54 -11.53 30.12
CA LEU A 10 -2.75 -12.84 29.45
C LEU A 10 -3.16 -14.07 30.31
N PRO A 11 -3.92 -13.98 31.42
CA PRO A 11 -4.63 -15.16 31.93
C PRO A 11 -5.93 -15.47 31.18
N ILE A 12 -6.49 -14.50 30.43
CA ILE A 12 -7.83 -14.63 29.81
C ILE A 12 -7.78 -15.42 28.48
N LEU A 13 -6.74 -15.23 27.66
CA LEU A 13 -6.61 -15.96 26.38
C LEU A 13 -6.25 -17.44 26.58
N ALA A 14 -5.42 -17.76 27.59
CA ALA A 14 -5.10 -19.15 27.93
C ALA A 14 -6.34 -19.91 28.43
N ALA A 15 -7.10 -19.33 29.36
CA ALA A 15 -8.29 -19.96 29.93
C ALA A 15 -9.42 -20.21 28.90
N THR A 16 -9.51 -19.36 27.87
CA THR A 16 -10.51 -19.50 26.80
C THR A 16 -10.10 -20.61 25.81
N PHE A 17 -8.80 -20.74 25.53
CA PHE A 17 -8.25 -21.81 24.68
C PHE A 17 -8.40 -23.19 25.35
N THR A 18 -8.11 -23.31 26.64
CA THR A 18 -8.25 -24.59 27.37
C THR A 18 -9.70 -25.04 27.52
N ARG A 19 -10.65 -24.09 27.67
CA ARG A 19 -12.08 -24.42 27.69
C ARG A 19 -12.62 -24.82 26.32
N PHE A 20 -12.06 -24.27 25.24
CA PHE A 20 -12.40 -24.66 23.88
C PHE A 20 -11.87 -26.07 23.55
N THR A 21 -10.63 -26.39 23.91
CA THR A 21 -10.06 -27.73 23.69
C THR A 21 -10.76 -28.80 24.54
N ALA A 22 -11.10 -28.51 25.80
CA ALA A 22 -11.78 -29.44 26.70
C ALA A 22 -13.23 -29.76 26.28
N ARG A 23 -13.98 -28.79 25.71
CA ARG A 23 -15.31 -29.05 25.12
C ARG A 23 -15.23 -29.81 23.79
N TRP A 24 -14.06 -29.88 23.16
CA TRP A 24 -13.87 -30.54 21.88
C TRP A 24 -13.47 -32.02 22.02
N GLU A 25 -12.70 -32.35 23.06
CA GLU A 25 -12.35 -33.75 23.38
C GLU A 25 -13.51 -34.53 24.00
N ALA A 26 -14.45 -33.88 24.68
CA ALA A 26 -15.63 -34.51 25.28
C ALA A 26 -16.72 -34.91 24.27
N GLY A 27 -16.55 -34.62 22.98
CA GLY A 27 -17.54 -34.88 21.93
C GLY A 27 -17.27 -36.16 21.15
N GLY A 28 -17.68 -37.31 21.67
CA GLY A 28 -17.93 -38.52 20.87
C GLY A 28 -19.13 -38.30 19.94
N GLY A 29 -18.96 -37.45 18.92
CA GLY A 29 -20.04 -37.00 18.05
C GLY A 29 -19.83 -37.37 16.59
N ASN A 30 -20.93 -37.76 15.93
CA ASN A 30 -21.13 -38.04 14.51
C ASN A 30 -20.08 -37.40 13.58
N MET A 31 -19.42 -38.24 12.77
CA MET A 31 -18.39 -37.89 11.79
C MET A 31 -18.81 -36.72 10.89
N ARG A 32 -20.10 -36.66 10.54
CA ARG A 32 -20.69 -35.56 9.75
C ARG A 32 -20.56 -34.19 10.42
N VAL A 33 -20.74 -34.13 11.75
CA VAL A 33 -20.66 -32.87 12.52
C VAL A 33 -19.21 -32.39 12.61
N GLN A 34 -18.26 -33.32 12.75
CA GLN A 34 -16.83 -33.01 12.81
C GLN A 34 -16.30 -32.52 11.47
N LEU A 35 -16.62 -33.19 10.36
CA LEU A 35 -16.26 -32.74 9.01
C LEU A 35 -16.86 -31.37 8.67
N ARG A 36 -18.12 -31.13 9.03
CA ARG A 36 -18.79 -29.85 8.81
C ARG A 36 -18.11 -28.71 9.58
N ARG A 37 -17.65 -28.97 10.82
CA ARG A 37 -16.90 -27.98 11.62
C ARG A 37 -15.55 -27.63 10.99
N ILE A 38 -14.79 -28.62 10.53
CA ILE A 38 -13.49 -28.39 9.86
C ILE A 38 -13.69 -27.60 8.56
N MET A 39 -14.68 -27.97 7.76
CA MET A 39 -15.02 -27.25 6.54
C MET A 39 -15.38 -25.79 6.81
N PHE A 40 -16.24 -25.52 7.80
CA PHE A 40 -16.57 -24.13 8.19
C PHE A 40 -15.35 -23.37 8.74
N ALA A 41 -14.46 -24.03 9.48
CA ALA A 41 -13.23 -23.41 9.97
C ALA A 41 -12.29 -23.02 8.82
N LEU A 42 -12.09 -23.92 7.84
CA LEU A 42 -11.27 -23.63 6.66
C LEU A 42 -11.88 -22.51 5.80
N LEU A 43 -13.20 -22.54 5.57
CA LEU A 43 -13.89 -21.47 4.84
C LEU A 43 -13.79 -20.12 5.57
N GLY A 44 -13.92 -20.11 6.90
CA GLY A 44 -13.75 -18.91 7.71
C GLY A 44 -12.33 -18.33 7.59
N ILE A 45 -11.31 -19.18 7.64
CA ILE A 45 -9.91 -18.77 7.46
C ILE A 45 -9.68 -18.22 6.05
N GLN A 46 -10.20 -18.88 5.02
CA GLN A 46 -10.12 -18.40 3.63
C GLN A 46 -10.81 -17.04 3.46
N ALA A 47 -11.97 -16.83 4.09
CA ALA A 47 -12.67 -15.55 4.06
C ALA A 47 -11.85 -14.44 4.73
N VAL A 48 -11.23 -14.71 5.88
CA VAL A 48 -10.34 -13.74 6.55
C VAL A 48 -9.12 -13.40 5.69
N LEU A 49 -8.49 -14.40 5.06
CA LEU A 49 -7.36 -14.19 4.15
C LEU A 49 -7.78 -13.37 2.92
N ALA A 50 -8.94 -13.64 2.33
CA ALA A 50 -9.47 -12.89 1.21
C ALA A 50 -9.75 -11.42 1.60
N ILE A 51 -10.37 -11.18 2.75
CA ILE A 51 -10.61 -9.83 3.28
C ILE A 51 -9.30 -9.11 3.54
N ALA A 52 -8.30 -9.79 4.13
CA ALA A 52 -6.98 -9.20 4.35
C ALA A 52 -6.31 -8.80 3.04
N LEU A 53 -6.33 -9.67 2.02
CA LEU A 53 -5.73 -9.41 0.70
C LEU A 53 -6.42 -8.25 -0.03
N ILE A 54 -7.76 -8.21 -0.01
CA ILE A 54 -8.55 -7.12 -0.60
C ILE A 54 -8.25 -5.81 0.14
N GLY A 55 -8.22 -5.85 1.48
CA GLY A 55 -7.93 -4.70 2.33
C GLY A 55 -6.53 -4.13 2.06
N THR A 56 -5.51 -4.97 1.97
CA THR A 56 -4.15 -4.53 1.63
C THR A 56 -4.08 -3.94 0.23
N THR A 57 -4.74 -4.55 -0.75
CA THR A 57 -4.71 -4.07 -2.14
C THR A 57 -5.36 -2.70 -2.27
N LEU A 58 -6.55 -2.52 -1.65
CA LEU A 58 -7.27 -1.25 -1.63
C LEU A 58 -6.52 -0.16 -0.86
N ALA A 59 -5.87 -0.51 0.25
CA ALA A 59 -5.03 0.41 0.99
C ALA A 59 -3.85 0.87 0.11
N THR A 60 -3.08 -0.07 -0.46
CA THR A 60 -1.94 0.26 -1.34
C THR A 60 -2.35 1.13 -2.52
N SER A 61 -3.46 0.83 -3.20
CA SER A 61 -3.90 1.61 -4.36
C SER A 61 -4.26 3.06 -4.00
N ARG A 62 -4.94 3.28 -2.86
CA ARG A 62 -5.29 4.64 -2.40
C ARG A 62 -4.05 5.44 -2.01
N HIS A 63 -3.11 4.83 -1.32
CA HIS A 63 -1.88 5.50 -0.88
C HIS A 63 -0.93 5.82 -2.03
N VAL A 64 -0.81 4.91 -3.01
CA VAL A 64 -0.04 5.18 -4.24
C VAL A 64 -0.69 6.34 -5.01
N SER A 65 -2.02 6.37 -5.12
CA SER A 65 -2.72 7.45 -5.80
C SER A 65 -2.54 8.80 -5.11
N ALA A 66 -2.66 8.87 -3.78
CA ALA A 66 -2.46 10.11 -3.01
C ALA A 66 -1.00 10.59 -3.09
N LEU A 67 -0.02 9.70 -2.93
CA LEU A 67 1.41 10.05 -3.04
C LEU A 67 1.76 10.59 -4.43
N VAL A 68 1.21 9.98 -5.48
CA VAL A 68 1.44 10.41 -6.86
C VAL A 68 0.74 11.75 -7.13
N MET A 69 -0.58 11.82 -6.93
CA MET A 69 -1.39 12.98 -7.32
C MET A 69 -1.17 14.20 -6.43
N ASP A 70 -0.97 14.01 -5.13
CA ASP A 70 -0.97 15.12 -4.18
C ASP A 70 0.43 15.60 -3.81
N ARG A 71 1.48 14.84 -4.18
CA ARG A 71 2.87 15.17 -3.81
C ARG A 71 3.80 15.23 -5.01
N LEU A 72 3.81 14.22 -5.89
CA LEU A 72 4.73 14.17 -7.02
C LEU A 72 4.34 15.14 -8.15
N TYR A 73 3.06 15.24 -8.51
CA TYR A 73 2.60 16.18 -9.52
C TYR A 73 2.87 17.65 -9.15
N PRO A 74 2.49 18.16 -7.95
CA PRO A 74 2.79 19.54 -7.55
C PRO A 74 4.27 19.90 -7.61
N ILE A 75 5.15 18.97 -7.21
CA ILE A 75 6.61 19.16 -7.30
C ILE A 75 7.01 19.34 -8.78
N GLY A 76 6.55 18.46 -9.66
CA GLY A 76 6.85 18.53 -11.09
C GLY A 76 6.35 19.82 -11.74
N GLU A 77 5.15 20.29 -11.36
CA GLU A 77 4.61 21.57 -11.84
C GLU A 77 5.45 22.76 -11.39
N LEU A 78 5.84 22.79 -10.11
CA LEU A 78 6.65 23.90 -9.59
C LEU A 78 8.07 23.89 -10.17
N GLN A 79 8.62 22.70 -10.45
CA GLN A 79 9.88 22.55 -11.18
C GLN A 79 9.76 23.07 -12.62
N ARG A 80 8.64 22.82 -13.32
CA ARG A 80 8.38 23.39 -14.65
C ARG A 80 8.32 24.91 -14.62
N VAL A 81 7.63 25.50 -13.64
CA VAL A 81 7.60 26.96 -13.44
C VAL A 81 9.03 27.50 -13.35
N ASN A 82 9.87 26.95 -12.47
CA ASN A 82 11.27 27.38 -12.33
C ASN A 82 12.07 27.21 -13.63
N ALA A 83 11.90 26.08 -14.33
CA ALA A 83 12.61 25.81 -15.58
C ALA A 83 12.24 26.79 -16.70
N SER A 84 10.98 27.19 -16.79
CA SER A 84 10.53 28.18 -17.78
C SER A 84 11.07 29.59 -17.46
N TYR A 85 11.18 30.00 -16.20
CA TYR A 85 11.90 31.25 -15.85
C TYR A 85 13.40 31.17 -16.17
N ALA A 86 14.04 30.04 -15.88
CA ALA A 86 15.45 29.83 -16.25
C ALA A 86 15.65 29.90 -17.76
N THR A 87 14.70 29.38 -18.54
CA THR A 87 14.72 29.47 -20.01
C THR A 87 14.59 30.91 -20.50
N ALA A 88 13.69 31.71 -19.91
CA ALA A 88 13.56 33.13 -20.22
C ALA A 88 14.84 33.92 -19.88
N LEU A 89 15.45 33.63 -18.73
CA LEU A 89 16.73 34.22 -18.31
C LEU A 89 17.88 33.87 -19.26
N LEU A 90 18.02 32.59 -19.62
CA LEU A 90 19.01 32.13 -20.61
C LEU A 90 18.78 32.78 -21.98
N THR A 91 17.52 32.98 -22.36
CA THR A 91 17.14 33.64 -23.61
C THR A 91 17.57 35.10 -23.62
N ALA A 92 17.40 35.82 -22.50
CA ALA A 92 17.90 37.18 -22.33
C ALA A 92 19.44 37.25 -22.51
N HIS A 93 20.17 36.31 -21.92
CA HIS A 93 21.63 36.20 -22.09
C HIS A 93 22.04 35.89 -23.54
N LYS A 94 21.26 35.11 -24.28
CA LYS A 94 21.52 34.85 -25.71
C LYS A 94 21.36 36.10 -26.55
N VAL A 95 20.37 36.97 -26.26
CA VAL A 95 20.25 38.27 -26.95
C VAL A 95 21.44 39.15 -26.61
N ARG A 96 21.78 39.26 -25.33
CA ARG A 96 22.93 40.06 -24.88
C ARG A 96 24.24 39.65 -25.56
N SER A 97 24.47 38.35 -25.71
CA SER A 97 25.67 37.80 -26.34
C SER A 97 25.62 37.81 -27.88
N GLY A 98 24.57 38.35 -28.49
CA GLY A 98 24.40 38.39 -29.95
C GLY A 98 24.05 37.04 -30.59
N ASN A 99 23.79 36.01 -29.78
CA ASN A 99 23.49 34.64 -30.23
C ASN A 99 22.01 34.42 -30.57
N LEU A 100 21.13 35.39 -30.31
CA LEU A 100 19.70 35.33 -30.63
C LEU A 100 19.16 36.73 -30.94
N SER A 101 18.28 36.84 -31.92
CA SER A 101 17.62 38.10 -32.24
C SER A 101 16.59 38.49 -31.18
N ALA A 102 16.35 39.79 -30.99
CA ALA A 102 15.34 40.27 -30.05
C ALA A 102 13.93 39.73 -30.38
N VAL A 103 13.58 39.62 -31.66
CA VAL A 103 12.31 39.05 -32.11
C VAL A 103 12.19 37.57 -31.73
N GLY A 104 13.23 36.77 -31.98
CA GLY A 104 13.25 35.35 -31.60
C GLY A 104 13.17 35.17 -30.09
N ALA A 105 13.86 36.03 -29.33
CA ALA A 105 13.82 36.01 -27.88
C ALA A 105 12.45 36.34 -27.30
N VAL A 106 11.76 37.36 -27.84
CA VAL A 106 10.39 37.68 -27.43
C VAL A 106 9.49 36.46 -27.62
N THR A 107 9.55 35.78 -28.77
CA THR A 107 8.77 34.56 -29.01
C THR A 107 9.03 33.48 -27.95
N THR A 108 10.30 33.20 -27.64
CA THR A 108 10.65 32.19 -26.61
C THR A 108 10.19 32.60 -25.22
N ILE A 109 10.31 33.88 -24.85
CA ILE A 109 9.87 34.38 -23.54
C ILE A 109 8.34 34.29 -23.41
N GLU A 110 7.59 34.61 -24.46
CA GLU A 110 6.12 34.49 -24.46
C GLU A 110 5.68 33.02 -24.36
N GLN A 111 6.41 32.09 -24.98
CA GLN A 111 6.19 30.65 -24.80
C GLN A 111 6.44 30.23 -23.34
N SER A 112 7.56 30.65 -22.76
CA SER A 112 7.85 30.40 -21.34
C SER A 112 6.78 30.99 -20.43
N ARG A 113 6.24 32.18 -20.71
CA ARG A 113 5.11 32.77 -19.96
C ARG A 113 3.87 31.87 -19.98
N SER A 114 3.53 31.33 -21.14
CA SER A 114 2.39 30.42 -21.29
C SER A 114 2.58 29.13 -20.46
N GLU A 115 3.78 28.55 -20.50
CA GLU A 115 4.13 27.37 -19.68
C GLU A 115 4.09 27.67 -18.17
N ILE A 116 4.61 28.83 -17.76
CA ILE A 116 4.58 29.31 -16.36
C ILE A 116 3.13 29.47 -15.88
N ALA A 117 2.26 30.06 -16.70
CA ALA A 117 0.84 30.21 -16.38
C ALA A 117 0.13 28.86 -16.25
N THR A 118 0.35 27.96 -17.21
CA THR A 118 -0.29 26.63 -17.24
C THR A 118 0.16 25.77 -16.06
N SER A 119 1.48 25.66 -15.83
CA SER A 119 2.04 24.82 -14.76
C SER A 119 1.63 25.33 -13.38
N TRP A 120 1.56 26.64 -13.19
CA TRP A 120 1.10 27.22 -11.92
C TRP A 120 -0.39 27.06 -11.67
N ALA A 121 -1.21 27.21 -12.71
CA ALA A 121 -2.64 26.91 -12.61
C ALA A 121 -2.87 25.43 -12.28
N ALA A 122 -2.02 24.52 -12.77
CA ALA A 122 -2.05 23.12 -12.35
C ALA A 122 -1.61 22.96 -10.89
N PHE A 123 -0.47 23.53 -10.50
CA PHE A 123 0.05 23.51 -9.14
C PHE A 123 -0.97 23.98 -8.08
N THR A 124 -1.65 25.10 -8.33
CA THR A 124 -2.61 25.72 -7.41
C THR A 124 -3.95 24.99 -7.30
N LYS A 125 -4.24 24.04 -8.19
CA LYS A 125 -5.43 23.18 -8.08
C LYS A 125 -5.27 22.06 -7.07
N HIS A 126 -4.03 21.72 -6.71
CA HIS A 126 -3.78 20.68 -5.73
C HIS A 126 -4.12 21.20 -4.33
N ASP A 127 -4.85 20.37 -3.58
CA ASP A 127 -5.15 20.63 -2.18
C ASP A 127 -3.93 20.25 -1.34
N LEU A 128 -3.02 21.22 -1.20
CA LEU A 128 -1.87 21.07 -0.33
C LEU A 128 -2.30 21.27 1.12
N ASP A 129 -1.70 20.49 2.02
CA ASP A 129 -1.89 20.62 3.48
C ASP A 129 -1.89 22.10 3.91
N ALA A 130 -2.86 22.51 4.72
CA ALA A 130 -3.02 23.88 5.21
C ALA A 130 -1.75 24.46 5.87
N ARG A 131 -0.87 23.59 6.41
CA ARG A 131 0.46 23.98 6.92
C ARG A 131 1.36 24.60 5.84
N ARG A 132 1.11 24.30 4.56
CA ARG A 132 1.86 24.77 3.39
C ARG A 132 1.29 26.05 2.78
N THR A 133 0.10 26.51 3.18
CA THR A 133 -0.50 27.74 2.66
C THR A 133 0.42 28.97 2.74
N PRO A 134 1.16 29.22 3.83
CA PRO A 134 2.08 30.36 3.90
C PRO A 134 3.23 30.27 2.87
N ALA A 135 3.78 29.08 2.66
CA ALA A 135 4.83 28.85 1.69
C ALA A 135 4.33 29.04 0.25
N VAL A 136 3.13 28.52 -0.07
CA VAL A 136 2.47 28.76 -1.36
C VAL A 136 2.25 30.25 -1.61
N ALA A 137 1.79 31.00 -0.61
CA ALA A 137 1.59 32.44 -0.71
C ALA A 137 2.92 33.19 -0.93
N HIS A 138 4.01 32.74 -0.31
CA HIS A 138 5.34 33.31 -0.51
C HIS A 138 5.85 33.08 -1.95
N VAL A 139 5.72 31.86 -2.47
CA VAL A 139 6.02 31.55 -3.87
C VAL A 139 5.16 32.39 -4.83
N ALA A 140 3.86 32.53 -4.54
CA ALA A 140 2.95 33.35 -5.33
C ALA A 140 3.35 34.82 -5.36
N ALA A 141 3.83 35.36 -4.23
CA ALA A 141 4.33 36.73 -4.16
C ALA A 141 5.60 36.90 -5.00
N ALA A 142 6.61 36.05 -4.81
CA ALA A 142 7.86 36.09 -5.57
C ALA A 142 7.64 35.90 -7.08
N ARG A 143 6.65 35.06 -7.45
CA ARG A 143 6.25 34.87 -8.85
C ARG A 143 5.72 36.17 -9.47
N ARG A 144 4.91 36.96 -8.76
CA ARG A 144 4.40 38.24 -9.29
C ARG A 144 5.54 39.19 -9.63
N ASP A 145 6.57 39.24 -8.80
CA ASP A 145 7.75 40.07 -9.04
C ASP A 145 8.56 39.57 -10.25
N ALA A 146 8.72 38.24 -10.37
CA ALA A 146 9.37 37.62 -11.53
C ALA A 146 8.57 37.83 -12.84
N ASP A 147 7.25 37.73 -12.80
CA ASP A 147 6.36 38.01 -13.95
C ASP A 147 6.51 39.46 -14.41
N ALA A 148 6.52 40.42 -13.48
CA ALA A 148 6.73 41.84 -13.80
C ALA A 148 8.13 42.09 -14.40
N ALA A 149 9.17 41.40 -13.93
CA ALA A 149 10.51 41.51 -14.49
C ALA A 149 10.59 40.94 -15.92
N LEU A 150 9.89 39.84 -16.20
CA LEU A 150 9.77 39.34 -17.56
C LEU A 150 9.00 40.32 -18.47
N ASP A 151 8.05 41.11 -17.95
CA ASP A 151 7.26 42.06 -18.76
C ASP A 151 8.19 43.18 -19.20
N ARG A 152 8.97 43.67 -18.25
CA ARG A 152 9.99 44.67 -18.51
C ARG A 152 11.06 44.16 -19.48
N LEU A 153 11.45 42.90 -19.39
CA LEU A 153 12.39 42.28 -20.34
C LEU A 153 11.85 42.34 -21.78
N VAL A 154 10.58 41.97 -21.98
CA VAL A 154 9.94 41.99 -23.31
C VAL A 154 9.84 43.42 -23.85
N GLU A 155 9.50 44.40 -23.01
CA GLU A 155 9.49 45.81 -23.40
C GLU A 155 10.87 46.29 -23.87
N LEU A 156 11.92 45.99 -23.12
CA LEU A 156 13.30 46.37 -23.47
C LEU A 156 13.76 45.74 -24.79
N LEU A 157 13.43 44.46 -24.99
CA LEU A 157 13.72 43.73 -26.23
C LEU A 157 12.99 44.33 -27.44
N ARG A 158 11.70 44.64 -27.30
CA ARG A 158 10.89 45.25 -28.38
C ARG A 158 11.35 46.68 -28.70
N ALA A 159 11.79 47.43 -27.69
CA ALA A 159 12.27 48.80 -27.87
C ALA A 159 13.71 48.88 -28.40
N GLY A 160 14.43 47.77 -28.53
CA GLY A 160 15.81 47.73 -29.04
C GLY A 160 16.82 48.47 -28.15
N ARG A 161 16.55 48.62 -26.85
CA ARG A 161 17.40 49.40 -25.93
C ARG A 161 18.52 48.53 -25.35
N THR A 162 19.58 48.30 -26.13
CA THR A 162 20.69 47.39 -25.78
C THR A 162 21.39 47.73 -24.47
N ASP A 163 21.66 49.02 -24.20
CA ASP A 163 22.38 49.43 -22.98
C ASP A 163 21.53 49.22 -21.71
N GLN A 164 20.22 49.49 -21.81
CA GLN A 164 19.28 49.26 -20.71
C GLN A 164 19.03 47.77 -20.50
N LEU A 165 19.02 46.99 -21.58
CA LEU A 165 18.87 45.53 -21.54
C LEU A 165 20.04 44.88 -20.81
N ASP A 166 21.29 45.28 -21.09
CA ASP A 166 22.46 44.67 -20.45
C ASP A 166 22.46 44.90 -18.93
N PHE A 167 22.23 46.15 -18.49
CA PHE A 167 22.11 46.46 -17.07
C PHE A 167 20.97 45.69 -16.39
N PHE A 168 19.81 45.61 -17.05
CA PHE A 168 18.64 44.90 -16.52
C PHE A 168 18.89 43.40 -16.37
N VAL A 169 19.45 42.76 -17.41
CA VAL A 169 19.75 41.31 -17.42
C VAL A 169 20.85 40.95 -16.42
N SER A 170 21.81 41.85 -16.18
CA SER A 170 22.93 41.61 -15.27
C SER A 170 22.60 41.71 -13.78
N GLY A 171 21.45 42.29 -13.42
CA GLY A 171 21.11 42.53 -12.02
C GLY A 171 19.62 42.43 -11.71
N ALA A 172 18.84 43.39 -12.21
CA ALA A 172 17.42 43.52 -11.85
C ALA A 172 16.59 42.27 -12.18
N LEU A 173 16.88 41.60 -13.30
CA LEU A 173 16.19 40.36 -13.68
C LEU A 173 16.48 39.21 -12.71
N TYR A 174 17.73 39.06 -12.26
CA TYR A 174 18.09 38.06 -11.24
C TYR A 174 17.45 38.36 -9.90
N ALA A 175 17.51 39.63 -9.46
CA ALA A 175 16.92 40.05 -8.20
C ALA A 175 15.42 39.74 -8.09
N ALA A 176 14.71 39.68 -9.22
CA ALA A 176 13.30 39.30 -9.28
C ALA A 176 13.07 37.77 -9.36
N ILE A 177 13.93 37.01 -10.05
CA ILE A 177 13.74 35.56 -10.28
C ILE A 177 14.34 34.69 -9.16
N ASP A 178 15.44 35.12 -8.54
CA ASP A 178 16.12 34.34 -7.49
C ASP A 178 15.24 34.08 -6.26
N PRO A 179 14.46 35.05 -5.73
CA PRO A 179 13.55 34.80 -4.62
C PRO A 179 12.50 33.73 -4.94
N LEU A 180 11.99 33.72 -6.17
CA LEU A 180 11.06 32.68 -6.63
C LEU A 180 11.73 31.31 -6.64
N THR A 181 12.93 31.22 -7.19
CA THR A 181 13.67 29.95 -7.29
C THR A 181 13.97 29.40 -5.89
N ALA A 182 14.39 30.26 -4.97
CA ALA A 182 14.65 29.90 -3.58
C ALA A 182 13.37 29.43 -2.85
N ALA A 183 12.30 30.23 -2.90
CA ALA A 183 11.02 29.89 -2.27
C ALA A 183 10.44 28.57 -2.81
N SER A 184 10.48 28.38 -4.14
CA SER A 184 10.05 27.14 -4.78
C SER A 184 10.90 25.95 -4.35
N THR A 185 12.21 26.12 -4.20
CA THR A 185 13.13 25.04 -3.77
C THR A 185 12.83 24.60 -2.35
N THR A 186 12.60 25.55 -1.45
CA THR A 186 12.17 25.27 -0.07
C THR A 186 10.86 24.51 -0.06
N LEU A 187 9.83 24.97 -0.79
CA LEU A 187 8.54 24.30 -0.84
C LEU A 187 8.64 22.89 -1.45
N ILE A 188 9.45 22.71 -2.50
CA ILE A 188 9.71 21.37 -3.08
C ILE A 188 10.37 20.45 -2.05
N GLY A 189 11.33 20.96 -1.28
CA GLY A 189 11.99 20.22 -0.20
C GLY A 189 10.98 19.75 0.86
N ASP A 190 10.12 20.66 1.30
CA ASP A 190 9.05 20.39 2.25
C ASP A 190 8.08 19.31 1.74
N LEU A 191 7.61 19.43 0.50
CA LEU A 191 6.70 18.46 -0.12
C LEU A 191 7.35 17.07 -0.26
N ARG A 192 8.66 17.01 -0.53
CA ARG A 192 9.42 15.74 -0.54
C ARG A 192 9.56 15.14 0.85
N SER A 193 9.78 15.98 1.86
CA SER A 193 9.83 15.54 3.26
C SER A 193 8.50 14.91 3.68
N ASP A 194 7.39 15.61 3.41
CA ASP A 194 6.03 15.12 3.69
C ASP A 194 5.79 13.75 3.02
N ALA A 195 6.15 13.63 1.73
CA ALA A 195 6.03 12.37 0.99
C ALA A 195 6.88 11.24 1.58
N SER A 196 8.06 11.55 2.12
CA SER A 196 8.95 10.56 2.74
C SER A 196 8.44 10.09 4.11
N GLU A 197 7.92 11.00 4.93
CA GLU A 197 7.35 10.68 6.23
C GLU A 197 6.10 9.80 6.08
N GLU A 198 5.23 10.12 5.13
CA GLU A 198 4.03 9.33 4.84
C GLU A 198 4.40 7.92 4.33
N ARG A 199 5.42 7.81 3.46
CA ARG A 199 5.97 6.51 3.05
C ARG A 199 6.46 5.68 4.22
N ALA A 200 7.25 6.28 5.12
CA ALA A 200 7.77 5.58 6.29
C ALA A 200 6.66 5.12 7.25
N ALA A 201 5.63 5.93 7.44
CA ALA A 201 4.45 5.56 8.22
C ALA A 201 3.71 4.36 7.59
N LEU A 202 3.68 4.27 6.26
CA LEU A 202 3.05 3.17 5.54
C LEU A 202 3.84 1.86 5.64
N GLU A 203 5.16 1.92 5.50
CA GLU A 203 6.03 0.73 5.61
C GLU A 203 5.86 0.05 6.98
N LEU A 204 5.82 0.83 8.07
CA LEU A 204 5.54 0.30 9.43
C LEU A 204 4.15 -0.32 9.56
N GLY A 205 3.16 0.18 8.82
CA GLY A 205 1.80 -0.37 8.78
C GLY A 205 1.75 -1.70 8.03
N PHE A 206 2.44 -1.79 6.89
CA PHE A 206 2.49 -3.00 6.07
C PHE A 206 3.17 -4.17 6.80
N ASP A 207 4.28 -3.92 7.51
CA ASP A 207 4.99 -4.96 8.26
C ASP A 207 4.09 -5.68 9.28
N ARG A 208 3.26 -4.92 10.01
CA ARG A 208 2.31 -5.49 10.99
C ARG A 208 1.25 -6.36 10.31
N VAL A 209 0.76 -5.95 9.14
CA VAL A 209 -0.22 -6.71 8.37
C VAL A 209 0.40 -7.99 7.83
N TYR A 210 1.62 -7.94 7.29
CA TYR A 210 2.33 -9.13 6.80
C TYR A 210 2.59 -10.14 7.93
N VAL A 211 3.00 -9.68 9.11
CA VAL A 211 3.17 -10.55 10.28
C VAL A 211 1.85 -11.21 10.69
N LEU A 212 0.75 -10.45 10.73
CA LEU A 212 -0.58 -10.98 11.07
C LEU A 212 -1.06 -12.02 10.04
N VAL A 213 -0.93 -11.72 8.74
CA VAL A 213 -1.27 -12.66 7.65
C VAL A 213 -0.39 -13.91 7.73
N GLY A 214 0.90 -13.76 8.08
CA GLY A 214 1.80 -14.88 8.34
C GLY A 214 1.28 -15.80 9.44
N PHE A 215 0.88 -15.25 10.61
CA PHE A 215 0.30 -16.04 11.69
C PHE A 215 -1.00 -16.75 11.29
N ILE A 216 -1.90 -16.06 10.57
CA ILE A 216 -3.16 -16.65 10.08
C ILE A 216 -2.87 -17.80 9.10
N THR A 217 -1.91 -17.61 8.20
CA THR A 217 -1.51 -18.62 7.21
C THR A 217 -0.93 -19.86 7.87
N VAL A 218 -0.02 -19.68 8.85
CA VAL A 218 0.52 -20.79 9.64
C VAL A 218 -0.60 -21.52 10.39
N GLY A 219 -1.54 -20.78 11.00
CA GLY A 219 -2.72 -21.35 11.65
C GLY A 219 -3.58 -22.18 10.69
N ALA A 220 -3.79 -21.69 9.47
CA ALA A 220 -4.53 -22.39 8.42
C ALA A 220 -3.89 -23.75 8.06
N ILE A 221 -2.56 -23.75 7.89
CA ILE A 221 -1.80 -24.96 7.58
C ILE A 221 -1.90 -25.97 8.71
N LEU A 222 -1.80 -25.52 9.97
CA LEU A 222 -1.94 -26.40 11.14
C LEU A 222 -3.33 -27.02 11.24
N VAL A 223 -4.40 -26.24 10.99
CA VAL A 223 -5.79 -26.75 10.97
C VAL A 223 -5.99 -27.75 9.85
N ALA A 224 -5.48 -27.47 8.65
CA ALA A 224 -5.56 -28.38 7.51
C ALA A 224 -4.80 -29.69 7.78
N PHE A 225 -3.58 -29.60 8.31
CA PHE A 225 -2.76 -30.76 8.67
C PHE A 225 -3.45 -31.62 9.73
N TRP A 226 -4.00 -30.98 10.77
CA TRP A 226 -4.75 -31.68 11.82
C TRP A 226 -6.02 -32.35 11.28
N GLY A 227 -6.78 -31.66 10.43
CA GLY A 227 -7.96 -32.21 9.77
C GLY A 227 -7.64 -33.41 8.88
N MET A 228 -6.54 -33.37 8.12
CA MET A 228 -6.08 -34.48 7.29
C MET A 228 -5.65 -35.69 8.13
N ARG A 229 -4.90 -35.47 9.22
CA ARG A 229 -4.53 -36.54 10.15
C ARG A 229 -5.77 -37.19 10.77
N MET A 230 -6.76 -36.39 11.13
CA MET A 230 -8.02 -36.87 11.70
C MET A 230 -8.82 -37.71 10.69
N LEU A 231 -8.97 -37.23 9.45
CA LEU A 231 -9.68 -37.94 8.38
C LEU A 231 -9.06 -39.32 8.14
N ARG A 232 -7.72 -39.38 8.07
CA ARG A 232 -6.99 -40.63 7.90
C ARG A 232 -7.21 -41.62 9.05
N GLN A 233 -7.25 -41.13 10.29
CA GLN A 233 -7.37 -41.99 11.48
C GLN A 233 -8.80 -42.44 11.76
N ARG A 234 -9.80 -41.58 11.52
CA ARG A 234 -11.19 -41.85 11.88
C ARG A 234 -12.05 -42.36 10.73
N VAL A 235 -11.64 -42.15 9.48
CA VAL A 235 -12.43 -42.47 8.30
C VAL A 235 -11.72 -43.47 7.42
N GLU A 236 -10.55 -43.12 6.88
CA GLU A 236 -9.85 -43.97 5.91
C GLU A 236 -9.42 -45.31 6.53
N ARG A 237 -8.82 -45.30 7.72
CA ARG A 237 -8.37 -46.52 8.40
C ARG A 237 -9.51 -47.47 8.77
N PRO A 238 -10.59 -47.03 9.47
CA PRO A 238 -11.69 -47.93 9.81
C PRO A 238 -12.45 -48.43 8.59
N LEU A 239 -12.64 -47.60 7.55
CA LEU A 239 -13.27 -48.05 6.31
C LEU A 239 -12.42 -49.07 5.57
N ALA A 240 -11.09 -48.91 5.54
CA ALA A 240 -10.19 -49.90 4.96
C ALA A 240 -10.26 -51.23 5.71
N GLN A 241 -10.32 -51.19 7.05
CA GLN A 241 -10.46 -52.39 7.89
C GLN A 241 -11.79 -53.11 7.67
N ILE A 242 -12.91 -52.39 7.53
CA ILE A 242 -14.21 -52.99 7.22
C ILE A 242 -14.24 -53.56 5.80
N ALA A 243 -13.64 -52.86 4.83
CA ALA A 243 -13.54 -53.35 3.44
C ALA A 243 -12.70 -54.63 3.34
N GLU A 244 -11.62 -54.72 4.11
CA GLU A 244 -10.78 -55.92 4.22
C GLU A 244 -11.55 -57.08 4.88
N ALA A 245 -12.25 -56.83 6.00
CA ALA A 245 -13.07 -57.84 6.66
C ALA A 245 -14.21 -58.36 5.77
N THR A 246 -14.86 -57.49 5.01
CA THR A 246 -15.93 -57.88 4.06
C THR A 246 -15.38 -58.75 2.92
N ARG A 247 -14.15 -58.45 2.46
CA ARG A 247 -13.44 -59.25 1.46
C ARG A 247 -13.07 -60.63 1.98
N ASP A 248 -12.66 -60.74 3.24
CA ASP A 248 -12.33 -62.02 3.86
C ASP A 248 -13.58 -62.91 4.10
N ILE A 249 -14.72 -62.30 4.45
CA ILE A 249 -16.00 -63.01 4.60
C ILE A 249 -16.49 -63.59 3.25
N THR A 250 -16.30 -62.85 2.15
CA THR A 250 -16.67 -63.31 0.80
C THR A 250 -15.72 -64.38 0.22
N LEU A 251 -14.56 -64.60 0.84
CA LEU A 251 -13.57 -65.61 0.45
C LEU A 251 -13.64 -66.89 1.32
N GLU A 252 -14.80 -67.21 1.90
CA GLU A 252 -15.09 -68.41 2.71
C GLU A 252 -14.29 -68.55 4.02
N ARG A 253 -13.75 -67.46 4.59
CA ARG A 253 -13.25 -67.44 5.98
C ARG A 253 -14.32 -66.87 6.92
N ALA A 254 -15.26 -67.73 7.32
CA ALA A 254 -16.42 -67.34 8.14
C ALA A 254 -16.10 -66.89 9.58
N ASP A 255 -14.87 -67.09 10.08
CA ASP A 255 -14.49 -66.81 11.47
C ASP A 255 -13.65 -65.53 11.65
N ALA A 256 -13.58 -64.65 10.65
CA ALA A 256 -12.83 -63.39 10.76
C ALA A 256 -13.54 -62.40 11.72
N PRO A 257 -12.88 -61.89 12.77
CA PRO A 257 -13.50 -60.96 13.71
C PRO A 257 -13.80 -59.62 13.02
N ILE A 258 -15.06 -59.18 13.05
CA ILE A 258 -15.49 -57.91 12.46
C ILE A 258 -14.94 -56.75 13.30
N PRO A 259 -14.06 -55.89 12.76
CA PRO A 259 -13.51 -54.77 13.50
C PRO A 259 -14.57 -53.69 13.74
N ALA A 260 -14.35 -52.83 14.76
CA ALA A 260 -15.14 -51.62 15.03
C ALA A 260 -16.59 -51.80 15.55
N LEU A 261 -16.97 -52.99 16.02
CA LEU A 261 -18.28 -53.28 16.63
C LEU A 261 -18.58 -52.47 17.91
N ASP A 262 -17.54 -52.12 18.66
CA ASP A 262 -17.59 -51.38 19.92
C ASP A 262 -17.83 -49.87 19.73
N ARG A 263 -17.78 -49.38 18.49
CA ARG A 263 -17.97 -47.97 18.18
C ARG A 263 -19.45 -47.58 18.23
N SER A 264 -19.71 -46.40 18.77
CA SER A 264 -21.06 -45.80 18.84
C SER A 264 -21.33 -44.77 17.74
N ASP A 265 -20.53 -44.75 16.66
CA ASP A 265 -20.63 -43.79 15.56
C ASP A 265 -21.04 -44.47 14.24
N GLU A 266 -21.10 -43.70 13.14
CA GLU A 266 -21.61 -44.18 11.84
C GLU A 266 -20.81 -45.38 11.30
N ILE A 267 -19.55 -45.54 11.69
CA ILE A 267 -18.72 -46.71 11.33
C ILE A 267 -19.14 -47.94 12.13
N GLY A 268 -19.47 -47.78 13.41
CA GLY A 268 -20.01 -48.86 14.24
C GLY A 268 -21.40 -49.33 13.80
N ASP A 269 -22.24 -48.44 13.27
CA ASP A 269 -23.54 -48.82 12.69
C ASP A 269 -23.38 -49.72 11.46
N ILE A 270 -22.41 -49.43 10.59
CA ILE A 270 -22.07 -50.26 9.42
C ILE A 270 -21.49 -51.61 9.88
N ALA A 271 -20.56 -51.61 10.84
CA ALA A 271 -19.97 -52.83 11.37
C ALA A 271 -21.02 -53.76 12.01
N ARG A 272 -21.99 -53.21 12.75
CA ARG A 272 -23.13 -53.97 13.30
C ARG A 272 -24.04 -54.51 12.20
N ALA A 273 -24.37 -53.72 11.19
CA ALA A 273 -25.21 -54.19 10.07
C ALA A 273 -24.56 -55.38 9.33
N LEU A 274 -23.23 -55.36 9.18
CA LEU A 274 -22.47 -56.45 8.56
C LEU A 274 -22.44 -57.72 9.42
N ALA A 275 -22.42 -57.57 10.75
CA ALA A 275 -22.45 -58.71 11.68
C ALA A 275 -23.80 -59.46 11.71
N PHE A 276 -24.86 -58.85 11.19
CA PHE A 276 -26.20 -59.44 11.11
C PHE A 276 -26.66 -59.74 9.66
N ALA A 277 -25.75 -59.62 8.68
CA ALA A 277 -26.00 -59.93 7.26
C ALA A 277 -25.58 -61.36 6.92
#